data_AF-A0A7S4J4U0-F1
#
_entry.id   AF-A0A7S4J4U0-F1
#
_cell.length_a   1.000
_cell.length_b   1.000
_cell.length_c   1.000
_cell.angle_alpha   90.00
_cell.angle_beta   90.00
_cell.angle_gamma   90.00
#
_symmetry.space_group_name_H-M   'P 1'
#
loop_
_entity.id
_entity.type
_entity.pdbx_description
1 polymer ?
#
loop_
_entity_poly.entity_id
_entity_poly.type
_entity_poly.pdbx_seq_one_letter_code
_entity_poly.pdbx_strand_id
1 'polypeptide(L)'
;RRTTRDRLTRRPRPRSPATDYYSTESIGRAGGTDDAPSTATPRRAEDIDAILARRQQDREEADVIDPISDTLLSDVHEDIYGRPLPDIARSEGRLLALEREIKRLPPSQRRALEGHQMDFVTCPHARMILEQSDDGPNGEFDAAAAARRLAKYWQSRRGFFGCVASCAQGTHPVSVYGDYLRCYRRNLSLVNDPEANEADREDAGRMVRAIDRAKVRGIDDHLQGIQQDFMDAFNHEEPGDETDTGRSLEEAAIAMAIDSPYDLKLQFVQVEDMREDRASRRMVRYFETGLRLFGHRFHETRAVTLEELDDCSAIFDAGFYRLMPFQDEIGRPVIAVLNLAVEGNENTKNNDLTEERIRRLGLNGTHFAKVTWYVLHAAMERDRCPQNGVIYVADGRNFCAQYVTKFAPLIEESTKVDSCMPLKIRAIHTILRRNHAILPVGLNTLLSFFNLAVKKRFLVHARSMEETLEELSTKYGIKADILPEDLGGAVGAEYFAHWLEDRRAAGI
;
A
#
# COMPACT_ATOMS: atom_id res chain seq x y z
N ARG A 1 25.01 -70.79 32.59
CA ARG A 1 24.86 -69.35 32.25
C ARG A 1 23.36 -69.05 32.15
N ARG A 2 22.66 -69.00 33.30
CA ARG A 2 21.84 -67.89 33.87
C ARG A 2 20.79 -67.28 32.91
N THR A 3 19.51 -67.70 33.02
CA THR A 3 18.35 -67.08 33.77
C THR A 3 17.55 -65.97 33.04
N THR A 4 16.32 -66.28 32.56
CA THR A 4 14.95 -65.88 33.03
C THR A 4 14.38 -64.53 32.53
N ARG A 5 13.28 -64.57 31.74
CA ARG A 5 11.86 -64.15 32.00
C ARG A 5 11.65 -62.74 32.59
N ASP A 6 10.90 -61.85 31.92
CA ASP A 6 9.64 -61.24 32.43
C ASP A 6 9.06 -60.12 31.52
N ARG A 7 8.05 -60.47 30.72
CA ARG A 7 6.72 -59.84 30.54
C ARG A 7 6.02 -59.43 31.87
N LEU A 8 5.89 -58.13 32.14
CA LEU A 8 4.97 -57.48 33.09
C LEU A 8 4.25 -56.29 32.42
N THR A 9 3.04 -56.48 31.88
CA THR A 9 1.74 -55.95 32.36
C THR A 9 1.81 -54.82 33.42
N ARG A 10 1.72 -53.57 32.96
CA ARG A 10 1.32 -52.43 33.81
C ARG A 10 -0.19 -52.22 33.80
N ARG A 11 -0.80 -52.77 34.85
CA ARG A 11 -2.05 -52.38 35.56
C ARG A 11 -2.40 -50.86 35.58
N PRO A 12 -3.71 -50.53 35.64
CA PRO A 12 -4.25 -49.18 35.84
C PRO A 12 -4.21 -48.78 37.33
N ARG A 13 -3.69 -47.58 37.59
CA ARG A 13 -3.83 -46.79 38.82
C ARG A 13 -5.18 -46.95 39.57
N PRO A 14 -5.17 -47.04 40.93
CA PRO A 14 -6.38 -47.05 41.76
C PRO A 14 -6.99 -45.63 41.87
N ARG A 15 -8.25 -45.53 41.44
CA ARG A 15 -9.23 -44.55 41.93
C ARG A 15 -9.28 -44.53 43.47
N SER A 16 -8.81 -43.43 44.04
CA SER A 16 -9.18 -42.96 45.39
C SER A 16 -10.71 -42.81 45.58
N PRO A 17 -11.22 -43.06 46.81
CA PRO A 17 -12.64 -43.07 47.14
C PRO A 17 -13.07 -41.68 47.61
N ALA A 18 -13.84 -40.96 46.81
CA ALA A 18 -14.65 -39.83 47.30
C ALA A 18 -15.99 -40.40 47.79
N THR A 19 -16.09 -40.75 49.07
CA THR A 19 -17.02 -40.13 50.05
C THR A 19 -18.34 -39.56 49.50
N ASP A 20 -19.31 -40.46 49.44
CA ASP A 20 -20.75 -40.25 49.66
C ASP A 20 -21.08 -39.80 51.10
N TYR A 21 -21.60 -38.58 51.28
CA TYR A 21 -22.50 -38.17 52.38
C TYR A 21 -23.48 -37.05 51.90
N TYR A 22 -24.73 -37.39 51.52
CA TYR A 22 -26.08 -36.99 52.02
C TYR A 22 -27.08 -36.65 50.86
N SER A 23 -27.85 -37.65 50.41
CA SER A 23 -29.33 -37.68 50.23
C SER A 23 -30.14 -36.95 51.32
N THR A 24 -30.98 -35.99 50.92
CA THR A 24 -32.47 -35.94 50.86
C THR A 24 -32.97 -34.76 51.69
N GLU A 25 -33.65 -33.80 51.07
CA GLU A 25 -35.00 -33.30 51.41
C GLU A 25 -35.53 -32.36 50.28
N SER A 26 -36.26 -32.91 49.30
CA SER A 26 -37.69 -32.70 49.01
C SER A 26 -38.54 -31.79 49.93
N ILE A 27 -38.89 -30.57 49.45
CA ILE A 27 -40.17 -29.87 49.72
C ILE A 27 -40.61 -29.18 48.40
N GLY A 28 -41.57 -29.74 47.67
CA GLY A 28 -42.93 -29.23 47.40
C GLY A 28 -43.08 -27.78 46.87
N ARG A 29 -43.35 -27.62 45.56
CA ARG A 29 -44.52 -26.98 44.89
C ARG A 29 -45.14 -25.72 45.55
N ALA A 30 -45.13 -24.58 44.85
CA ALA A 30 -46.31 -23.77 44.43
C ALA A 30 -45.85 -22.60 43.54
N GLY A 31 -46.25 -22.53 42.27
CA GLY A 31 -47.20 -21.54 41.71
C GLY A 31 -47.00 -20.05 42.08
N GLY A 32 -46.67 -19.20 41.10
CA GLY A 32 -47.34 -17.91 40.84
C GLY A 32 -46.43 -16.95 40.06
N THR A 33 -46.59 -16.84 38.74
CA THR A 33 -47.02 -15.65 37.98
C THR A 33 -46.97 -14.34 38.77
N ASP A 34 -45.95 -13.50 38.52
CA ASP A 34 -46.01 -12.03 38.53
C ASP A 34 -44.88 -11.41 37.67
N ASP A 35 -45.15 -11.18 36.38
CA ASP A 35 -44.88 -9.97 35.60
C ASP A 35 -44.72 -8.66 36.42
N ALA A 36 -43.46 -8.26 36.66
CA ALA A 36 -43.08 -6.88 36.95
C ALA A 36 -42.34 -6.23 35.75
N PRO A 37 -42.64 -4.96 35.38
CA PRO A 37 -42.00 -4.25 34.28
C PRO A 37 -40.67 -3.63 34.76
N SER A 38 -39.57 -4.16 34.24
CA SER A 38 -38.34 -3.41 33.96
C SER A 38 -38.60 -1.94 33.55
N THR A 39 -38.38 -1.06 34.52
CA THR A 39 -38.06 0.36 34.38
C THR A 39 -36.63 0.53 33.82
N ALA A 40 -36.50 0.43 32.51
CA ALA A 40 -35.37 1.01 31.77
C ALA A 40 -35.45 2.55 31.79
N THR A 41 -34.57 3.16 32.56
CA THR A 41 -34.06 4.54 32.45
C THR A 41 -33.81 4.97 30.98
N PRO A 42 -34.32 6.13 30.52
CA PRO A 42 -34.05 6.63 29.18
C PRO A 42 -32.64 7.23 29.15
N ARG A 43 -31.71 6.55 28.48
CA ARG A 43 -30.48 7.13 27.93
C ARG A 43 -30.80 8.42 27.14
N ARG A 44 -30.55 9.56 27.80
CA ARG A 44 -30.29 10.88 27.23
C ARG A 44 -29.59 10.79 25.86
N ALA A 45 -30.37 10.90 24.78
CA ALA A 45 -30.01 11.61 23.55
C ALA A 45 -29.22 12.90 23.89
N GLU A 46 -27.89 12.79 23.91
CA GLU A 46 -26.99 13.92 23.76
C GLU A 46 -27.38 14.72 22.50
N ASP A 47 -27.84 15.93 22.75
CA ASP A 47 -28.16 17.01 21.81
C ASP A 47 -27.01 17.22 20.80
N ILE A 48 -27.11 16.59 19.63
CA ILE A 48 -26.35 16.85 18.38
C ILE A 48 -25.98 18.35 18.21
N ASP A 49 -26.84 19.28 18.63
CA ASP A 49 -26.56 20.72 18.59
C ASP A 49 -25.37 21.14 19.48
N ALA A 50 -25.16 20.50 20.64
CA ALA A 50 -23.99 20.76 21.49
C ALA A 50 -22.67 20.26 20.86
N ILE A 51 -22.70 19.13 20.14
CA ILE A 51 -21.53 18.60 19.41
C ILE A 51 -21.16 19.53 18.24
N LEU A 52 -22.16 20.04 17.51
CA LEU A 52 -21.90 20.95 16.39
C LEU A 52 -21.38 22.31 16.87
N ALA A 53 -21.84 22.83 18.03
CA ALA A 53 -21.32 24.07 18.60
C ALA A 53 -19.86 23.94 19.05
N ARG A 54 -19.44 22.77 19.56
CA ARG A 54 -18.06 22.55 20.01
C ARG A 54 -17.07 22.49 18.84
N ARG A 55 -17.47 21.88 17.72
CA ARG A 55 -16.64 21.83 16.51
C ARG A 55 -16.50 23.19 15.81
N GLN A 56 -17.52 24.06 15.87
CA GLN A 56 -17.41 25.42 15.35
C GLN A 56 -16.38 26.23 16.16
N GLN A 57 -16.32 26.04 17.48
CA GLN A 57 -15.39 26.74 18.37
C GLN A 57 -13.93 26.29 18.15
N ASP A 58 -13.70 24.99 17.94
CA ASP A 58 -12.35 24.47 17.67
C ASP A 58 -11.81 24.93 16.31
N ARG A 59 -12.68 25.11 15.30
CA ARG A 59 -12.32 25.71 13.99
C ARG A 59 -11.91 27.18 14.12
N GLU A 60 -12.59 27.95 14.97
CA GLU A 60 -12.26 29.36 15.17
C GLU A 60 -10.96 29.55 15.97
N GLU A 61 -10.57 28.56 16.80
CA GLU A 61 -9.31 28.59 17.56
C GLU A 61 -8.11 28.12 16.73
N ALA A 62 -8.31 27.30 15.69
CA ALA A 62 -7.22 26.86 14.79
C ALA A 62 -6.78 27.94 13.78
N ASP A 63 -7.57 29.00 13.60
CA ASP A 63 -7.27 30.12 12.69
C ASP A 63 -6.35 31.19 13.32
N VAL A 64 -5.81 30.91 14.52
CA VAL A 64 -4.84 31.76 15.23
C VAL A 64 -3.50 31.02 15.32
N ILE A 65 -2.80 30.85 14.19
CA ILE A 65 -1.36 30.51 14.19
C ILE A 65 -0.57 31.55 13.38
N ASP A 66 0.23 32.33 14.11
CA ASP A 66 1.33 33.20 13.70
C ASP A 66 2.21 32.68 12.52
N PRO A 67 2.64 33.53 11.58
CA PRO A 67 3.51 33.15 10.48
C PRO A 67 4.93 32.89 11.01
N ILE A 68 5.36 31.63 10.95
CA ILE A 68 6.75 31.19 10.79
C ILE A 68 7.56 32.16 9.90
N SER A 69 8.25 33.06 10.58
CA SER A 69 9.41 33.87 10.22
C SER A 69 10.37 33.27 9.14
N ASP A 70 10.41 33.94 7.98
CA ASP A 70 11.44 34.09 6.91
C ASP A 70 12.95 34.05 7.29
N THR A 71 13.35 33.64 8.51
CA THR A 71 14.76 33.56 8.93
C THR A 71 15.36 32.15 8.85
N LEU A 72 14.63 31.12 8.38
CA LEU A 72 15.13 29.73 8.25
C LEU A 72 15.53 29.33 6.82
N LEU A 73 15.42 30.23 5.82
CA LEU A 73 15.81 29.96 4.43
C LEU A 73 17.23 30.46 4.08
N SER A 74 17.96 31.06 5.01
CA SER A 74 19.28 31.64 4.74
C SER A 74 20.49 30.75 5.05
N ASP A 75 20.29 29.50 5.49
CA ASP A 75 21.38 28.62 5.99
C ASP A 75 21.50 27.27 5.27
N VAL A 76 21.09 27.16 4.00
CA VAL A 76 21.32 25.94 3.21
C VAL A 76 22.57 26.13 2.36
N HIS A 77 23.73 25.83 2.94
CA HIS A 77 25.04 25.85 2.27
C HIS A 77 25.37 24.53 1.56
N GLU A 78 24.40 23.64 1.32
CA GLU A 78 24.62 22.34 0.67
C GLU A 78 23.74 22.12 -0.57
N ASP A 79 24.27 21.47 -1.61
CA ASP A 79 23.50 21.03 -2.77
C ASP A 79 22.52 19.87 -2.46
N ILE A 80 21.74 19.43 -3.45
CA ILE A 80 20.77 18.33 -3.32
C ILE A 80 21.41 16.97 -2.93
N TYR A 81 22.75 16.88 -2.95
CA TYR A 81 23.54 15.72 -2.51
C TYR A 81 24.30 15.97 -1.18
N GLY A 82 23.99 17.03 -0.42
CA GLY A 82 24.67 17.29 0.86
C GLY A 82 26.09 17.86 0.73
N ARG A 83 26.54 18.29 -0.46
CA ARG A 83 27.89 18.85 -0.64
C ARG A 83 27.92 20.36 -0.40
N PRO A 84 28.96 20.90 0.27
CA PRO A 84 29.10 22.35 0.49
C PRO A 84 29.04 23.09 -0.85
N LEU A 85 28.29 24.20 -0.90
CA LEU A 85 28.18 25.02 -2.11
C LEU A 85 29.54 25.72 -2.32
N PRO A 86 30.11 25.66 -3.54
CA PRO A 86 31.40 26.30 -3.80
C PRO A 86 31.32 27.82 -3.60
N ASP A 87 32.46 28.45 -3.26
CA ASP A 87 32.60 29.90 -3.15
C ASP A 87 32.07 30.61 -4.41
N ILE A 88 30.94 31.31 -4.25
CA ILE A 88 30.16 31.94 -5.34
C ILE A 88 31.05 32.88 -6.16
N ALA A 89 31.97 33.62 -5.51
CA ALA A 89 32.88 34.53 -6.20
C ALA A 89 33.85 33.81 -7.14
N ARG A 90 34.40 32.65 -6.74
CA ARG A 90 35.26 31.83 -7.60
C ARG A 90 34.48 31.19 -8.76
N SER A 91 33.19 30.88 -8.58
CA SER A 91 32.35 30.30 -9.61
C SER A 91 31.95 31.30 -10.71
N GLU A 92 31.86 32.61 -10.42
CA GLU A 92 31.43 33.62 -11.39
C GLU A 92 32.45 33.82 -12.53
N GLY A 93 33.75 33.90 -12.18
CA GLY A 93 34.83 34.01 -13.16
C GLY A 93 34.88 32.82 -14.13
N ARG A 94 34.75 31.60 -13.59
CA ARG A 94 34.72 30.36 -14.38
C ARG A 94 33.50 30.27 -15.30
N LEU A 95 32.33 30.73 -14.83
CA LEU A 95 31.11 30.76 -15.64
C LEU A 95 31.25 31.71 -16.82
N LEU A 96 31.80 32.91 -16.61
CA LEU A 96 32.01 33.86 -17.71
C LEU A 96 33.02 33.32 -18.74
N ALA A 97 34.09 32.66 -18.26
CA ALA A 97 35.05 32.00 -19.15
C ALA A 97 34.39 30.88 -19.96
N LEU A 98 33.54 30.05 -19.32
CA LEU A 98 32.77 29.00 -19.98
C LEU A 98 31.82 29.57 -21.04
N GLU A 99 31.09 30.63 -20.75
CA GLU A 99 30.16 31.25 -21.69
C GLU A 99 30.88 31.78 -22.94
N ARG A 100 32.07 32.37 -22.78
CA ARG A 100 32.89 32.81 -23.92
C ARG A 100 33.31 31.63 -24.78
N GLU A 101 33.73 30.51 -24.18
CA GLU A 101 34.15 29.31 -24.92
C GLU A 101 32.98 28.61 -25.60
N ILE A 102 31.78 28.59 -25.01
CA ILE A 102 30.56 28.10 -25.65
C ILE A 102 30.29 28.87 -26.96
N LYS A 103 30.50 30.20 -26.95
CA LYS A 103 30.35 31.03 -28.16
C LYS A 103 31.42 30.74 -29.21
N ARG A 104 32.57 30.17 -28.85
CA ARG A 104 33.64 29.76 -29.78
C ARG A 104 33.46 28.33 -30.34
N LEU A 105 32.57 27.51 -29.77
CA LEU A 105 32.29 26.16 -30.29
C LEU A 105 31.83 26.18 -31.77
N PRO A 106 32.14 25.15 -32.57
CA PRO A 106 31.62 25.02 -33.93
C PRO A 106 30.07 25.06 -33.97
N PRO A 107 29.45 25.55 -35.07
CA PRO A 107 27.99 25.67 -35.17
C PRO A 107 27.21 24.39 -34.86
N SER A 108 27.71 23.23 -35.28
CA SER A 108 27.08 21.91 -35.02
C SER A 108 26.96 21.59 -33.52
N GLN A 109 27.99 21.92 -32.73
CA GLN A 109 28.02 21.73 -31.28
C GLN A 109 27.26 22.83 -30.54
N ARG A 110 27.35 24.08 -31.01
CA ARG A 110 26.56 25.18 -30.45
C ARG A 110 25.05 24.97 -30.63
N ARG A 111 24.61 24.41 -31.76
CA ARG A 111 23.18 24.09 -32.00
C ARG A 111 22.62 23.12 -30.96
N ALA A 112 23.44 22.20 -30.45
CA ALA A 112 23.06 21.33 -29.33
C ALA A 112 22.73 22.11 -28.05
N LEU A 113 23.26 23.33 -27.87
CA LEU A 113 23.03 24.21 -26.73
C LEU A 113 21.99 25.32 -27.00
N GLU A 114 21.64 25.61 -28.25
CA GLU A 114 20.66 26.64 -28.63
C GLU A 114 19.23 26.25 -28.21
N GLY A 115 18.48 27.19 -27.61
CA GLY A 115 17.12 26.97 -27.10
C GLY A 115 17.05 26.65 -25.60
N HIS A 116 18.19 26.58 -24.93
CA HIS A 116 18.26 26.50 -23.48
C HIS A 116 18.66 27.88 -22.93
N GLN A 117 17.72 28.63 -22.34
CA GLN A 117 18.09 29.70 -21.39
C GLN A 117 18.70 28.99 -20.17
N MET A 118 20.00 28.69 -20.24
CA MET A 118 20.68 28.01 -19.15
C MET A 118 21.09 29.06 -18.14
N ASP A 119 20.39 29.09 -17.01
CA ASP A 119 20.99 29.69 -15.82
C ASP A 119 22.08 28.71 -15.35
N PHE A 120 23.31 28.95 -15.81
CA PHE A 120 24.46 28.09 -15.51
C PHE A 120 24.71 27.97 -14.00
N VAL A 121 24.22 28.94 -13.23
CA VAL A 121 24.33 28.98 -11.77
C VAL A 121 23.47 27.91 -11.10
N THR A 122 22.38 27.47 -11.73
CA THR A 122 21.37 26.59 -11.11
C THR A 122 21.29 25.22 -11.77
N CYS A 123 22.09 24.92 -12.80
CA CYS A 123 22.08 23.60 -13.44
C CYS A 123 23.12 22.70 -12.75
N PRO A 124 22.68 21.65 -12.02
CA PRO A 124 23.60 20.79 -11.28
C PRO A 124 24.62 20.04 -12.19
N HIS A 125 24.27 19.76 -13.46
CA HIS A 125 25.20 19.11 -14.39
C HIS A 125 26.20 20.11 -14.99
N ALA A 126 25.81 21.37 -15.29
CA ALA A 126 26.77 22.42 -15.61
C ALA A 126 27.76 22.59 -14.44
N ARG A 127 27.27 22.51 -13.20
CA ARG A 127 28.11 22.59 -11.99
C ARG A 127 29.08 21.42 -11.87
N MET A 128 28.58 20.19 -12.00
CA MET A 128 29.43 18.99 -12.02
C MET A 128 30.48 19.04 -13.14
N ILE A 129 30.12 19.51 -14.34
CA ILE A 129 31.08 19.68 -15.43
C ILE A 129 32.13 20.73 -15.05
N LEU A 130 31.72 21.84 -14.42
CA LEU A 130 32.64 22.88 -13.96
C LEU A 130 33.62 22.38 -12.90
N GLU A 131 33.16 21.53 -11.99
CA GLU A 131 33.99 20.96 -10.92
C GLU A 131 34.91 19.84 -11.40
N GLN A 132 34.52 19.13 -12.48
CA GLN A 132 35.33 18.06 -13.06
C GLN A 132 36.26 18.57 -14.17
N SER A 133 36.23 19.86 -14.52
CA SER A 133 37.09 20.43 -15.57
C SER A 133 38.35 21.08 -15.01
N ASP A 134 38.71 20.77 -13.77
CA ASP A 134 40.00 21.12 -13.17
C ASP A 134 41.11 20.16 -13.67
N ASP A 135 41.09 19.80 -14.96
CA ASP A 135 42.05 18.86 -15.59
C ASP A 135 43.17 19.60 -16.36
N GLY A 136 43.36 20.90 -16.12
CA GLY A 136 44.49 21.63 -16.68
C GLY A 136 45.81 21.13 -16.07
N PRO A 137 46.95 21.30 -16.77
CA PRO A 137 48.26 20.86 -16.32
C PRO A 137 48.65 21.34 -14.90
N ASN A 138 47.99 22.40 -14.39
CA ASN A 138 48.19 22.95 -13.05
C ASN A 138 46.93 22.96 -12.16
N GLY A 139 45.91 22.13 -12.43
CA GLY A 139 44.62 22.19 -11.71
C GLY A 139 43.81 23.46 -12.00
N GLU A 140 44.15 24.22 -13.05
CA GLU A 140 43.36 25.37 -13.47
C GLU A 140 42.16 24.91 -14.30
N PHE A 141 41.02 25.56 -14.07
CA PHE A 141 39.78 25.37 -14.83
C PHE A 141 40.02 25.58 -16.34
N ASP A 142 39.87 24.53 -17.14
CA ASP A 142 39.94 24.61 -18.60
C ASP A 142 38.53 24.85 -19.20
N ALA A 143 38.23 26.12 -19.46
CA ALA A 143 36.93 26.54 -19.98
C ALA A 143 36.60 25.93 -21.34
N ALA A 144 37.61 25.75 -22.20
CA ALA A 144 37.46 25.17 -23.53
C ALA A 144 37.06 23.69 -23.43
N ALA A 145 37.74 22.91 -22.58
CA ALA A 145 37.38 21.51 -22.35
C ALA A 145 35.99 21.37 -21.73
N ALA A 146 35.64 22.20 -20.73
CA ALA A 146 34.32 22.21 -20.11
C ALA A 146 33.20 22.50 -21.13
N ALA A 147 33.42 23.48 -22.03
CA ALA A 147 32.46 23.82 -23.09
C ALA A 147 32.22 22.63 -24.04
N ARG A 148 33.28 21.92 -24.45
CA ARG A 148 33.15 20.74 -25.32
C ARG A 148 32.40 19.61 -24.61
N ARG A 149 32.67 19.37 -23.33
CA ARG A 149 31.97 18.34 -22.55
C ARG A 149 30.50 18.67 -22.39
N LEU A 150 30.18 19.91 -22.07
CA LEU A 150 28.80 20.39 -22.02
C LEU A 150 28.09 20.20 -23.36
N ALA A 151 28.72 20.56 -24.48
CA ALA A 151 28.12 20.38 -25.81
C ALA A 151 27.89 18.89 -26.11
N LYS A 152 28.86 18.04 -25.77
CA LYS A 152 28.79 16.58 -25.97
C LYS A 152 27.65 15.99 -25.15
N TYR A 153 27.58 16.32 -23.86
CA TYR A 153 26.47 15.96 -22.99
C TYR A 153 25.10 16.31 -23.59
N TRP A 154 24.89 17.56 -24.04
CA TRP A 154 23.60 17.95 -24.61
C TRP A 154 23.32 17.33 -25.97
N GLN A 155 24.35 17.10 -26.79
CA GLN A 155 24.23 16.38 -28.05
C GLN A 155 23.78 14.94 -27.81
N SER A 156 24.43 14.24 -26.87
CA SER A 156 24.05 12.88 -26.47
C SER A 156 22.63 12.87 -25.90
N ARG A 157 22.28 13.83 -25.05
CA ARG A 157 20.95 13.95 -24.46
C ARG A 157 19.86 14.17 -25.53
N ARG A 158 20.11 15.02 -26.53
CA ARG A 158 19.19 15.19 -27.66
C ARG A 158 19.05 13.92 -28.50
N GLY A 159 20.14 13.19 -28.69
CA GLY A 159 20.09 11.87 -29.34
C GLY A 159 19.17 10.89 -28.61
N PHE A 160 19.23 10.84 -27.27
CA PHE A 160 18.39 9.93 -26.48
C PHE A 160 16.94 10.42 -26.29
N PHE A 161 16.68 11.73 -26.19
CA PHE A 161 15.38 12.27 -25.71
C PHE A 161 14.66 13.17 -26.73
N GLY A 162 15.16 13.29 -27.97
CA GLY A 162 14.60 14.14 -29.03
C GLY A 162 14.51 15.64 -28.66
N CYS A 163 13.56 16.34 -29.32
CA CYS A 163 13.36 17.79 -29.12
C CYS A 163 12.78 18.16 -27.75
N VAL A 164 12.37 17.18 -26.94
CA VAL A 164 11.83 17.38 -25.57
C VAL A 164 12.97 17.61 -24.57
N ALA A 165 14.23 17.41 -24.97
CA ALA A 165 15.37 17.71 -24.12
C ALA A 165 15.52 19.20 -23.84
N SER A 166 14.92 20.09 -24.65
CA SER A 166 15.09 21.54 -24.61
C SER A 166 14.33 22.28 -23.53
N CYS A 167 13.56 21.59 -22.68
CA CYS A 167 12.84 22.24 -21.60
C CYS A 167 13.79 22.55 -20.42
N ALA A 168 14.67 23.52 -20.68
CA ALA A 168 15.54 24.27 -19.77
C ALA A 168 14.85 25.07 -18.65
N GLN A 169 13.59 24.80 -18.30
CA GLN A 169 13.15 25.06 -16.94
C GLN A 169 13.29 23.76 -16.12
N GLY A 170 14.53 23.27 -16.03
CA GLY A 170 15.02 22.39 -14.99
C GLY A 170 14.93 20.89 -15.34
N THR A 171 16.09 20.22 -15.37
CA THR A 171 16.50 19.03 -14.56
C THR A 171 16.78 17.69 -15.41
N HIS A 172 18.01 17.06 -15.28
CA HIS A 172 18.55 15.62 -15.45
C HIS A 172 17.67 14.41 -15.89
N PRO A 173 18.16 13.22 -16.39
CA PRO A 173 17.39 11.97 -16.68
C PRO A 173 16.85 11.15 -15.48
N VAL A 174 17.57 11.03 -14.36
CA VAL A 174 16.99 10.56 -13.06
C VAL A 174 16.07 11.62 -12.48
N SER A 175 16.39 12.89 -12.73
CA SER A 175 15.43 13.94 -12.47
C SER A 175 14.34 13.97 -13.53
N VAL A 176 14.42 13.39 -14.74
CA VAL A 176 13.43 13.63 -15.80
C VAL A 176 12.17 12.97 -15.27
N TYR A 177 12.33 11.78 -14.71
CA TYR A 177 11.32 11.11 -13.94
C TYR A 177 10.87 11.89 -12.68
N GLY A 178 11.81 12.36 -11.85
CA GLY A 178 11.51 13.22 -10.70
C GLY A 178 10.74 14.53 -11.01
N ASP A 179 11.12 15.27 -12.04
CA ASP A 179 10.52 16.46 -12.66
C ASP A 179 9.22 16.13 -13.34
N TYR A 180 9.11 14.98 -14.02
CA TYR A 180 7.83 14.52 -14.56
C TYR A 180 6.87 14.26 -13.42
N LEU A 181 7.31 13.62 -12.33
CA LEU A 181 6.49 13.35 -11.16
C LEU A 181 6.18 14.62 -10.39
N ARG A 182 7.15 15.51 -10.20
CA ARG A 182 6.94 16.84 -9.61
C ARG A 182 5.98 17.67 -10.44
N CYS A 183 6.15 17.71 -11.76
CA CYS A 183 5.25 18.40 -12.67
C CYS A 183 3.86 17.77 -12.57
N TYR A 184 3.76 16.44 -12.63
CA TYR A 184 2.49 15.73 -12.50
C TYR A 184 1.81 16.04 -11.16
N ARG A 185 2.54 15.97 -10.04
CA ARG A 185 2.01 16.19 -8.69
C ARG A 185 1.58 17.63 -8.50
N ARG A 186 2.39 18.59 -8.94
CA ARG A 186 2.04 20.02 -8.94
C ARG A 186 0.78 20.29 -9.77
N ASN A 187 0.64 19.70 -10.95
CA ASN A 187 -0.58 19.91 -11.74
C ASN A 187 -1.79 19.18 -11.14
N LEU A 188 -1.57 18.02 -10.53
CA LEU A 188 -2.63 17.27 -9.88
C LEU A 188 -3.14 18.00 -8.63
N SER A 189 -2.23 18.55 -7.82
CA SER A 189 -2.59 19.44 -6.71
C SER A 189 -3.40 20.63 -7.18
N LEU A 190 -3.00 21.29 -8.28
CA LEU A 190 -3.76 22.42 -8.83
C LEU A 190 -5.15 22.01 -9.33
N VAL A 191 -5.30 20.83 -9.93
CA VAL A 191 -6.62 20.33 -10.37
C VAL A 191 -7.56 20.12 -9.19
N ASN A 192 -7.01 19.66 -8.07
CA ASN A 192 -7.79 19.35 -6.87
C ASN A 192 -7.92 20.53 -5.89
N ASP A 193 -7.26 21.65 -6.13
CA ASP A 193 -7.33 22.82 -5.27
C ASP A 193 -8.63 23.60 -5.57
N PRO A 194 -9.58 23.66 -4.61
CA PRO A 194 -10.84 24.38 -4.79
C PRO A 194 -10.64 25.89 -4.97
N GLU A 195 -9.53 26.44 -4.48
CA GLU A 195 -9.19 27.86 -4.57
C GLU A 195 -8.50 28.25 -5.88
N ALA A 196 -7.97 27.29 -6.65
CA ALA A 196 -7.36 27.59 -7.94
C ALA A 196 -8.41 28.11 -8.96
N ASN A 197 -8.05 29.16 -9.72
CA ASN A 197 -8.93 29.67 -10.77
C ASN A 197 -9.22 28.58 -11.84
N GLU A 198 -10.38 28.66 -12.49
CA GLU A 198 -10.82 27.66 -13.48
C GLU A 198 -9.84 27.48 -14.65
N ALA A 199 -9.24 28.57 -15.16
CA ALA A 199 -8.28 28.50 -16.26
C ALA A 199 -7.02 27.68 -15.89
N ASP A 200 -6.44 27.93 -14.73
CA ASP A 200 -5.29 27.19 -14.21
C ASP A 200 -5.64 25.71 -13.99
N ARG A 201 -6.79 25.39 -13.36
CA ARG A 201 -7.28 24.00 -13.25
C ARG A 201 -7.43 23.33 -14.61
N GLU A 202 -7.94 24.05 -15.61
CA GLU A 202 -8.13 23.49 -16.95
C GLU A 202 -6.78 23.19 -17.63
N ASP A 203 -5.81 24.10 -17.51
CA ASP A 203 -4.47 23.93 -18.07
C ASP A 203 -3.72 22.79 -17.39
N ALA A 204 -3.66 22.79 -16.06
CA ALA A 204 -3.12 21.69 -15.27
C ALA A 204 -3.82 20.36 -15.60
N GLY A 205 -5.15 20.37 -15.80
CA GLY A 205 -5.91 19.18 -16.20
C GLY A 205 -5.51 18.68 -17.59
N ARG A 206 -5.27 19.56 -18.55
CA ARG A 206 -4.79 19.15 -19.89
C ARG A 206 -3.40 18.52 -19.81
N MET A 207 -2.51 19.09 -19.00
CA MET A 207 -1.16 18.55 -18.83
C MET A 207 -1.17 17.19 -18.13
N VAL A 208 -1.97 17.02 -17.07
CA VAL A 208 -2.17 15.72 -16.40
C VAL A 208 -2.67 14.68 -17.39
N ARG A 209 -3.69 15.02 -18.19
CA ARG A 209 -4.24 14.10 -19.21
C ARG A 209 -3.22 13.76 -20.29
N ALA A 210 -2.36 14.70 -20.70
CA ALA A 210 -1.34 14.42 -21.70
C ALA A 210 -0.27 13.46 -21.16
N ILE A 211 0.22 13.71 -19.94
CA ILE A 211 1.19 12.82 -19.27
C ILE A 211 0.59 11.44 -19.05
N ASP A 212 -0.62 11.34 -18.48
CA ASP A 212 -1.35 10.09 -18.33
C ASP A 212 -1.44 9.33 -19.67
N ARG A 213 -1.82 10.00 -20.78
CA ARG A 213 -1.89 9.33 -22.10
C ARG A 213 -0.54 8.84 -22.58
N ALA A 214 0.53 9.62 -22.40
CA ALA A 214 1.87 9.22 -22.82
C ALA A 214 2.33 7.96 -22.07
N LYS A 215 2.13 7.92 -20.75
CA LYS A 215 2.54 6.82 -19.90
C LYS A 215 1.73 5.55 -20.11
N VAL A 216 0.42 5.68 -20.29
CA VAL A 216 -0.42 4.55 -20.70
C VAL A 216 0.04 4.00 -22.05
N ARG A 217 0.40 4.84 -23.02
CA ARG A 217 0.98 4.36 -24.30
C ARG A 217 2.28 3.59 -24.06
N GLY A 218 3.14 4.09 -23.18
CA GLY A 218 4.35 3.39 -22.79
C GLY A 218 4.11 2.02 -22.15
N ILE A 219 3.08 1.86 -21.31
CA ILE A 219 2.62 0.53 -20.88
C ILE A 219 2.25 -0.35 -22.06
N ASP A 220 1.45 0.13 -23.00
CA ASP A 220 1.05 -0.67 -24.17
C ASP A 220 2.27 -1.14 -24.95
N ASP A 221 3.26 -0.26 -25.14
CA ASP A 221 4.49 -0.59 -25.86
C ASP A 221 5.29 -1.66 -25.07
N HIS A 222 5.48 -1.47 -23.76
CA HIS A 222 6.14 -2.46 -22.90
C HIS A 222 5.38 -3.80 -22.81
N LEU A 223 4.06 -3.82 -22.67
CA LEU A 223 3.26 -5.05 -22.70
C LEU A 223 3.39 -5.78 -24.05
N GLN A 224 3.41 -5.06 -25.17
CA GLN A 224 3.64 -5.67 -26.49
C GLN A 224 5.07 -6.23 -26.58
N GLY A 225 6.07 -5.55 -26.03
CA GLY A 225 7.43 -6.07 -25.90
C GLY A 225 7.49 -7.37 -25.07
N ILE A 226 6.89 -7.39 -23.86
CA ILE A 226 6.73 -8.63 -23.06
C ILE A 226 6.07 -9.75 -23.88
N GLN A 227 5.00 -9.46 -24.63
CA GLN A 227 4.35 -10.48 -25.48
C GLN A 227 5.31 -10.99 -26.56
N GLN A 228 6.07 -10.10 -27.21
CA GLN A 228 6.99 -10.49 -28.26
C GLN A 228 8.14 -11.33 -27.72
N ASP A 229 8.79 -10.89 -26.64
CA ASP A 229 9.84 -11.66 -25.96
C ASP A 229 9.33 -13.04 -25.54
N PHE A 230 8.11 -13.13 -25.00
CA PHE A 230 7.44 -14.40 -24.73
C PHE A 230 7.27 -15.26 -26.00
N MET A 231 6.79 -14.69 -27.10
CA MET A 231 6.62 -15.42 -28.37
C MET A 231 7.95 -15.86 -28.99
N ASP A 232 9.04 -15.10 -28.79
CA ASP A 232 10.35 -15.42 -29.32
C ASP A 232 10.99 -16.56 -28.53
N ALA A 233 10.99 -16.50 -27.19
CA ALA A 233 11.35 -17.64 -26.33
C ALA A 233 10.55 -18.91 -26.71
N PHE A 234 9.24 -18.77 -26.96
CA PHE A 234 8.40 -19.89 -27.39
C PHE A 234 8.87 -20.53 -28.71
N ASN A 235 9.21 -19.72 -29.72
CA ASN A 235 9.62 -20.26 -31.02
C ASN A 235 11.01 -20.94 -30.99
N HIS A 236 11.79 -20.73 -29.91
CA HIS A 236 13.10 -21.35 -29.71
C HIS A 236 13.09 -22.64 -28.86
N GLU A 237 12.02 -22.95 -28.13
CA GLU A 237 11.90 -24.25 -27.46
C GLU A 237 11.45 -25.31 -28.46
N GLU A 238 12.33 -26.30 -28.73
CA GLU A 238 11.96 -27.49 -29.52
C GLU A 238 10.65 -28.10 -28.97
N PRO A 239 9.71 -28.54 -29.85
CA PRO A 239 8.43 -29.12 -29.45
C PRO A 239 8.69 -30.39 -28.63
N GLY A 240 8.84 -30.23 -27.33
CA GLY A 240 8.91 -31.33 -26.37
C GLY A 240 7.50 -31.59 -25.88
N ASP A 241 6.97 -32.76 -26.25
CA ASP A 241 5.84 -33.49 -25.64
C ASP A 241 5.00 -32.66 -24.63
N GLU A 242 4.11 -31.82 -25.19
CA GLU A 242 2.70 -31.64 -24.81
C GLU A 242 2.25 -32.37 -23.53
N THR A 243 2.56 -31.77 -22.40
CA THR A 243 1.66 -31.70 -21.24
C THR A 243 1.43 -30.21 -20.91
N ASP A 244 0.61 -29.52 -21.70
CA ASP A 244 -0.79 -29.14 -21.44
C ASP A 244 -1.05 -28.60 -20.00
N THR A 245 -0.89 -27.28 -19.78
CA THR A 245 -1.94 -26.31 -19.30
C THR A 245 -1.36 -25.12 -18.54
N GLY A 246 -0.10 -25.18 -18.11
CA GLY A 246 0.54 -24.09 -17.35
C GLY A 246 0.95 -22.89 -18.21
N ARG A 247 1.23 -23.14 -19.49
CA ARG A 247 1.69 -22.15 -20.48
C ARG A 247 0.56 -21.23 -20.98
N SER A 248 -0.67 -21.44 -20.50
CA SER A 248 -1.87 -20.68 -20.90
C SER A 248 -2.13 -19.46 -20.00
N LEU A 249 -1.67 -19.45 -18.74
CA LEU A 249 -2.10 -18.42 -17.76
C LEU A 249 -1.36 -17.10 -17.95
N GLU A 250 -0.03 -17.12 -18.11
CA GLU A 250 0.78 -15.93 -18.34
C GLU A 250 0.42 -15.29 -19.69
N GLU A 251 0.32 -16.09 -20.77
CA GLU A 251 -0.11 -15.61 -22.08
C GLU A 251 -1.53 -15.02 -22.02
N ALA A 252 -2.50 -15.72 -21.40
CA ALA A 252 -3.84 -15.16 -21.21
C ALA A 252 -3.77 -13.85 -20.41
N ALA A 253 -2.96 -13.78 -19.36
CA ALA A 253 -2.84 -12.58 -18.54
C ALA A 253 -2.22 -11.40 -19.31
N ILE A 254 -1.21 -11.65 -20.15
CA ILE A 254 -0.61 -10.63 -21.01
C ILE A 254 -1.65 -10.12 -22.02
N ALA A 255 -2.36 -11.01 -22.72
CA ALA A 255 -3.45 -10.63 -23.61
C ALA A 255 -4.50 -9.77 -22.88
N MET A 256 -4.91 -10.18 -21.68
CA MET A 256 -5.86 -9.42 -20.87
C MET A 256 -5.32 -8.04 -20.47
N ALA A 257 -4.03 -7.95 -20.16
CA ALA A 257 -3.38 -6.69 -19.80
C ALA A 257 -3.37 -5.72 -21.00
N ILE A 258 -3.05 -6.21 -22.20
CA ILE A 258 -3.07 -5.43 -23.45
C ILE A 258 -4.49 -4.92 -23.73
N ASP A 259 -5.51 -5.77 -23.54
CA ASP A 259 -6.91 -5.45 -23.84
C ASP A 259 -7.62 -4.70 -22.70
N SER A 260 -6.94 -4.41 -21.60
CA SER A 260 -7.57 -3.73 -20.48
C SER A 260 -7.96 -2.29 -20.83
N PRO A 261 -9.01 -1.76 -20.20
CA PRO A 261 -9.44 -0.41 -20.47
C PRO A 261 -8.39 0.61 -19.98
N TYR A 262 -8.38 1.79 -20.60
CA TYR A 262 -7.44 2.87 -20.26
C TYR A 262 -7.45 3.21 -18.76
N ASP A 263 -8.64 3.29 -18.15
CA ASP A 263 -8.77 3.69 -16.75
C ASP A 263 -8.08 2.70 -15.80
N LEU A 264 -8.23 1.40 -16.06
CA LEU A 264 -7.55 0.36 -15.29
C LEU A 264 -6.02 0.46 -15.45
N LYS A 265 -5.51 0.59 -16.69
CA LYS A 265 -4.07 0.76 -16.94
C LYS A 265 -3.51 1.98 -16.22
N LEU A 266 -4.28 3.07 -16.19
CA LEU A 266 -3.87 4.30 -15.53
C LEU A 266 -3.69 4.09 -14.03
N GLN A 267 -4.54 3.29 -13.38
CA GLN A 267 -4.40 2.97 -11.96
C GLN A 267 -3.05 2.26 -11.67
N PHE A 268 -2.63 1.31 -12.52
CA PHE A 268 -1.32 0.65 -12.38
C PHE A 268 -0.15 1.61 -12.59
N VAL A 269 -0.26 2.56 -13.51
CA VAL A 269 0.78 3.59 -13.70
C VAL A 269 0.90 4.45 -12.47
N GLN A 270 -0.23 4.91 -11.94
CA GLN A 270 -0.25 5.83 -10.82
C GLN A 270 0.34 5.19 -9.57
N VAL A 271 0.06 3.90 -9.36
CA VAL A 271 0.56 3.18 -8.19
C VAL A 271 2.07 2.91 -8.28
N GLU A 272 2.63 2.81 -9.48
CA GLU A 272 4.06 2.58 -9.72
C GLU A 272 4.81 3.87 -9.97
N ASP A 273 4.28 4.97 -9.43
CA ASP A 273 4.87 6.29 -9.54
C ASP A 273 5.17 6.67 -10.99
N MET A 274 4.36 6.21 -11.96
CA MET A 274 4.42 6.46 -13.40
C MET A 274 5.41 5.58 -14.21
N ARG A 275 5.83 4.43 -13.63
CA ARG A 275 6.98 3.62 -14.08
C ARG A 275 6.39 2.51 -14.90
N GLU A 276 6.49 2.66 -16.21
CA GLU A 276 5.72 1.87 -17.15
C GLU A 276 6.09 0.40 -17.03
N ASP A 277 7.40 0.13 -16.93
CA ASP A 277 7.96 -1.21 -16.73
C ASP A 277 7.45 -1.92 -15.47
N ARG A 278 7.41 -1.20 -14.34
CA ARG A 278 6.88 -1.76 -13.09
C ARG A 278 5.36 -1.95 -13.17
N ALA A 279 4.64 -0.99 -13.73
CA ALA A 279 3.18 -1.03 -13.86
C ALA A 279 2.73 -2.18 -14.74
N SER A 280 3.41 -2.40 -15.87
CA SER A 280 3.09 -3.47 -16.81
C SER A 280 3.32 -4.84 -16.17
N ARG A 281 4.44 -5.03 -15.46
CA ARG A 281 4.71 -6.28 -14.71
C ARG A 281 3.68 -6.51 -13.61
N ARG A 282 3.38 -5.50 -12.79
CA ARG A 282 2.32 -5.58 -11.78
C ARG A 282 0.96 -5.94 -12.40
N MET A 283 0.63 -5.40 -13.56
CA MET A 283 -0.64 -5.65 -14.23
C MET A 283 -0.74 -7.08 -14.78
N VAL A 284 0.35 -7.62 -15.32
CA VAL A 284 0.41 -9.04 -15.70
C VAL A 284 0.18 -9.91 -14.47
N ARG A 285 0.89 -9.64 -13.36
CA ARG A 285 0.67 -10.37 -12.09
C ARG A 285 -0.78 -10.25 -11.62
N TYR A 286 -1.40 -9.08 -11.72
CA TYR A 286 -2.81 -8.90 -11.40
C TYR A 286 -3.68 -9.91 -12.17
N PHE A 287 -3.56 -9.97 -13.50
CA PHE A 287 -4.40 -10.91 -14.25
C PHE A 287 -4.06 -12.37 -14.00
N GLU A 288 -2.79 -12.70 -13.84
CA GLU A 288 -2.38 -14.07 -13.53
C GLU A 288 -2.94 -14.50 -12.18
N THR A 289 -2.80 -13.65 -11.16
CA THR A 289 -3.38 -13.90 -9.84
C THR A 289 -4.90 -14.05 -9.95
N GLY A 290 -5.59 -13.18 -10.68
CA GLY A 290 -7.04 -13.27 -10.85
C GLY A 290 -7.47 -14.55 -11.57
N LEU A 291 -6.77 -14.97 -12.63
CA LEU A 291 -7.07 -16.21 -13.35
C LEU A 291 -6.81 -17.44 -12.47
N ARG A 292 -5.71 -17.44 -11.71
CA ARG A 292 -5.40 -18.50 -10.74
C ARG A 292 -6.49 -18.60 -9.68
N LEU A 293 -6.94 -17.48 -9.11
CA LEU A 293 -7.95 -17.50 -8.04
C LEU A 293 -9.36 -17.84 -8.52
N PHE A 294 -9.78 -17.31 -9.67
CA PHE A 294 -11.19 -17.33 -10.08
C PHE A 294 -11.42 -18.13 -11.37
N GLY A 295 -10.37 -18.78 -11.88
CA GLY A 295 -10.39 -19.49 -13.15
C GLY A 295 -10.76 -18.60 -14.34
N HIS A 296 -11.31 -19.24 -15.37
CA HIS A 296 -11.68 -18.57 -16.62
C HIS A 296 -12.79 -17.53 -16.45
N ARG A 297 -13.62 -17.63 -15.41
CA ARG A 297 -14.68 -16.64 -15.14
C ARG A 297 -14.14 -15.22 -14.95
N PHE A 298 -12.95 -15.08 -14.34
CA PHE A 298 -12.29 -13.78 -14.23
C PHE A 298 -12.02 -13.13 -15.59
N HIS A 299 -11.68 -13.94 -16.60
CA HIS A 299 -11.48 -13.47 -17.96
C HIS A 299 -12.72 -12.74 -18.52
N GLU A 300 -13.92 -13.23 -18.22
CA GLU A 300 -15.17 -12.74 -18.81
C GLU A 300 -15.67 -11.45 -18.16
N THR A 301 -15.62 -11.37 -16.84
CA THR A 301 -16.29 -10.32 -16.08
C THR A 301 -15.33 -9.25 -15.62
N ARG A 302 -14.05 -9.61 -15.35
CA ARG A 302 -13.04 -8.74 -14.71
C ARG A 302 -13.53 -8.10 -13.40
N ALA A 303 -14.63 -8.60 -12.85
CA ALA A 303 -15.30 -8.14 -11.66
C ALA A 303 -15.71 -9.39 -10.91
N VAL A 304 -15.30 -9.47 -9.64
CA VAL A 304 -15.63 -10.59 -8.79
C VAL A 304 -16.85 -10.21 -7.97
N THR A 305 -17.89 -11.04 -8.03
CA THR A 305 -19.14 -10.83 -7.28
C THR A 305 -19.10 -11.57 -5.95
N LEU A 306 -19.93 -11.19 -4.97
CA LEU A 306 -20.03 -12.00 -3.73
C LEU A 306 -20.52 -13.42 -3.98
N GLU A 307 -21.40 -13.63 -4.96
CA GLU A 307 -21.86 -14.98 -5.32
C GLU A 307 -20.69 -15.88 -5.78
N GLU A 308 -19.65 -15.32 -6.41
CA GLU A 308 -18.46 -16.09 -6.78
C GLU A 308 -17.59 -16.46 -5.58
N LEU A 309 -17.87 -15.86 -4.41
CA LEU A 309 -17.24 -16.11 -3.12
C LEU A 309 -18.11 -16.92 -2.17
N ASP A 310 -19.05 -17.72 -2.70
CA ASP A 310 -19.97 -18.51 -1.86
C ASP A 310 -19.18 -19.53 -1.02
N ASP A 311 -18.12 -20.12 -1.57
CA ASP A 311 -17.17 -21.00 -0.86
C ASP A 311 -16.34 -20.25 0.20
N CYS A 312 -16.28 -18.92 0.14
CA CYS A 312 -15.59 -18.05 1.09
C CYS A 312 -16.52 -17.36 2.11
N SER A 313 -17.82 -17.68 2.12
CA SER A 313 -18.83 -17.00 2.96
C SER A 313 -18.50 -17.05 4.44
N ALA A 314 -17.90 -18.15 4.90
CA ALA A 314 -17.55 -18.33 6.31
C ALA A 314 -16.54 -17.26 6.78
N ILE A 315 -15.63 -16.80 5.91
CA ILE A 315 -14.70 -15.72 6.24
C ILE A 315 -15.44 -14.39 6.41
N PHE A 316 -16.34 -14.07 5.48
CA PHE A 316 -17.19 -12.88 5.60
C PHE A 316 -18.08 -12.95 6.84
N ASP A 317 -18.72 -14.08 7.11
CA ASP A 317 -19.64 -14.19 8.23
C ASP A 317 -18.89 -14.12 9.56
N ALA A 318 -17.63 -14.57 9.59
CA ALA A 318 -16.79 -14.44 10.77
C ALA A 318 -16.31 -13.00 11.00
N GLY A 319 -16.44 -12.11 10.02
CA GLY A 319 -16.01 -10.73 10.17
C GLY A 319 -14.49 -10.60 10.17
N PHE A 320 -13.76 -11.55 9.57
CA PHE A 320 -12.30 -11.57 9.73
C PHE A 320 -11.63 -10.43 8.97
N TYR A 321 -12.13 -10.13 7.78
CA TYR A 321 -11.60 -9.13 6.89
C TYR A 321 -12.71 -8.13 6.58
N ARG A 322 -12.62 -6.91 7.14
CA ARG A 322 -13.71 -5.92 7.07
C ARG A 322 -13.23 -4.64 6.44
N LEU A 323 -13.90 -4.22 5.38
CA LEU A 323 -13.76 -2.85 4.90
C LEU A 323 -14.57 -1.91 5.80
N MET A 324 -13.90 -1.00 6.49
CA MET A 324 -14.56 -0.03 7.38
C MET A 324 -15.32 1.03 6.57
N PRO A 325 -16.51 1.50 7.00
CA PRO A 325 -17.32 2.50 6.29
C PRO A 325 -16.62 3.80 6.04
N PHE A 326 -15.74 4.14 6.98
CA PHE A 326 -15.15 5.46 7.07
C PHE A 326 -13.69 5.37 6.64
N GLN A 327 -13.16 6.51 6.23
CA GLN A 327 -11.77 6.68 5.84
C GLN A 327 -11.02 7.41 6.96
N ASP A 328 -9.70 7.31 6.96
CA ASP A 328 -8.88 8.17 7.81
C ASP A 328 -8.95 9.65 7.40
N GLU A 329 -8.19 10.53 8.07
CA GLU A 329 -8.28 11.98 7.84
C GLU A 329 -7.85 12.42 6.44
N ILE A 330 -7.04 11.61 5.76
CA ILE A 330 -6.54 11.86 4.39
C ILE A 330 -7.41 11.11 3.36
N GLY A 331 -8.50 10.45 3.76
CA GLY A 331 -9.39 9.76 2.83
C GLY A 331 -8.88 8.37 2.41
N ARG A 332 -7.95 7.76 3.15
CA ARG A 332 -7.51 6.37 2.91
C ARG A 332 -8.55 5.40 3.46
N PRO A 333 -9.00 4.40 2.69
CA PRO A 333 -9.81 3.32 3.24
C PRO A 333 -9.07 2.55 4.34
N VAL A 334 -9.80 2.13 5.36
CA VAL A 334 -9.29 1.34 6.47
C VAL A 334 -9.86 -0.07 6.36
N ILE A 335 -8.98 -1.06 6.40
CA ILE A 335 -9.31 -2.48 6.38
C ILE A 335 -8.96 -3.02 7.76
N ALA A 336 -9.98 -3.49 8.48
CA ALA A 336 -9.79 -4.16 9.74
C ALA A 336 -9.60 -5.67 9.51
N VAL A 337 -8.56 -6.23 10.12
CA VAL A 337 -8.25 -7.67 10.09
C VAL A 337 -8.40 -8.16 11.51
N LEU A 338 -9.49 -8.83 11.82
CA LEU A 338 -9.82 -9.21 13.18
C LEU A 338 -9.33 -10.60 13.48
N ASN A 339 -9.22 -10.93 14.75
CA ASN A 339 -8.93 -12.30 15.09
C ASN A 339 -10.13 -13.22 14.80
N LEU A 340 -9.90 -14.42 14.26
CA LEU A 340 -10.94 -15.46 14.14
C LEU A 340 -11.34 -16.07 15.48
N ALA A 341 -10.67 -15.68 16.58
CA ALA A 341 -10.93 -16.26 17.89
C ALA A 341 -12.31 -15.80 18.40
N VAL A 342 -13.20 -16.77 18.47
CA VAL A 342 -14.62 -16.73 18.86
C VAL A 342 -14.91 -15.75 20.00
N GLU A 343 -15.81 -14.79 19.75
CA GLU A 343 -16.73 -14.21 20.75
C GLU A 343 -17.31 -15.31 21.65
N GLY A 344 -16.74 -15.48 22.84
CA GLY A 344 -17.56 -15.84 24.00
C GLY A 344 -17.00 -16.87 24.96
N ASN A 345 -15.68 -17.08 25.02
CA ASN A 345 -15.12 -17.82 26.15
C ASN A 345 -13.70 -17.34 26.44
N GLU A 346 -13.61 -16.21 27.15
CA GLU A 346 -12.36 -15.73 27.78
C GLU A 346 -11.67 -16.83 28.63
N ASN A 347 -12.40 -17.88 29.01
CA ASN A 347 -11.88 -19.03 29.74
C ASN A 347 -11.34 -20.18 28.89
N THR A 348 -11.43 -20.15 27.56
CA THR A 348 -10.78 -21.17 26.74
C THR A 348 -9.45 -20.62 26.24
N LYS A 349 -8.42 -20.74 27.09
CA LYS A 349 -6.98 -20.76 26.75
C LYS A 349 -6.59 -21.71 25.59
N ASN A 350 -7.53 -22.24 24.82
CA ASN A 350 -7.30 -23.25 23.79
C ASN A 350 -7.28 -22.61 22.41
N ASN A 351 -6.07 -22.24 21.99
CA ASN A 351 -5.65 -22.13 20.57
C ASN A 351 -6.21 -23.26 19.66
N ASP A 352 -6.61 -24.41 20.21
CA ASP A 352 -7.24 -25.53 19.48
C ASP A 352 -8.58 -25.17 18.82
N LEU A 353 -9.35 -24.20 19.35
CA LEU A 353 -10.65 -23.83 18.80
C LEU A 353 -10.52 -23.09 17.46
N THR A 354 -9.43 -22.35 17.25
CA THR A 354 -9.22 -21.60 16.00
C THR A 354 -8.79 -22.52 14.86
N GLU A 355 -7.93 -23.50 15.12
CA GLU A 355 -7.52 -24.49 14.12
C GLU A 355 -8.67 -25.41 13.74
N GLU A 356 -9.36 -25.96 14.74
CA GLU A 356 -10.54 -26.78 14.50
C GLU A 356 -11.61 -25.99 13.76
N ARG A 357 -11.78 -24.69 14.03
CA ARG A 357 -12.73 -23.86 13.27
C ARG A 357 -12.25 -23.62 11.84
N ILE A 358 -10.98 -23.34 11.58
CA ILE A 358 -10.45 -23.19 10.21
C ILE A 358 -10.64 -24.49 9.43
N ARG A 359 -10.21 -25.61 10.01
CA ARG A 359 -10.40 -26.95 9.44
C ARG A 359 -11.88 -27.27 9.22
N ARG A 360 -12.74 -27.06 10.21
CA ARG A 360 -14.22 -27.21 10.10
C ARG A 360 -14.82 -26.32 9.02
N LEU A 361 -14.31 -25.11 8.84
CA LEU A 361 -14.76 -24.19 7.80
C LEU A 361 -14.10 -24.51 6.44
N GLY A 362 -13.14 -25.44 6.38
CA GLY A 362 -12.45 -25.79 5.16
C GLY A 362 -11.65 -24.65 4.58
N LEU A 363 -11.19 -23.71 5.41
CA LEU A 363 -10.62 -22.45 4.91
C LEU A 363 -9.14 -22.68 4.56
N ASN A 364 -8.72 -22.30 3.36
CA ASN A 364 -7.33 -22.38 2.94
C ASN A 364 -6.81 -21.04 2.43
N GLY A 365 -5.52 -21.01 2.06
CA GLY A 365 -4.84 -19.80 1.56
C GLY A 365 -5.59 -19.12 0.42
N THR A 366 -6.11 -19.92 -0.50
CA THR A 366 -6.88 -19.46 -1.64
C THR A 366 -8.19 -18.78 -1.22
N HIS A 367 -8.94 -19.30 -0.24
CA HIS A 367 -10.14 -18.61 0.26
C HIS A 367 -9.81 -17.23 0.84
N PHE A 368 -8.69 -17.09 1.57
CA PHE A 368 -8.26 -15.80 2.11
C PHE A 368 -7.84 -14.84 0.99
N ALA A 369 -6.99 -15.28 0.07
CA ALA A 369 -6.62 -14.48 -1.10
C ALA A 369 -7.84 -13.99 -1.89
N LYS A 370 -8.88 -14.82 -2.06
CA LYS A 370 -10.12 -14.43 -2.76
C LYS A 370 -10.88 -13.32 -2.01
N VAL A 371 -10.99 -13.42 -0.69
CA VAL A 371 -11.62 -12.39 0.15
C VAL A 371 -10.81 -11.10 0.11
N THR A 372 -9.49 -11.20 0.29
CA THR A 372 -8.58 -10.06 0.19
C THR A 372 -8.70 -9.36 -1.16
N TRP A 373 -8.66 -10.13 -2.25
CA TRP A 373 -8.94 -9.63 -3.60
C TRP A 373 -10.23 -8.81 -3.64
N TYR A 374 -11.33 -9.37 -3.15
CA TYR A 374 -12.62 -8.71 -3.20
C TYR A 374 -12.66 -7.43 -2.37
N VAL A 375 -12.13 -7.47 -1.16
CA VAL A 375 -12.17 -6.32 -0.24
C VAL A 375 -11.31 -5.18 -0.77
N LEU A 376 -10.13 -5.48 -1.31
CA LEU A 376 -9.29 -4.50 -1.99
C LEU A 376 -9.97 -3.88 -3.22
N HIS A 377 -10.63 -4.67 -4.07
CA HIS A 377 -11.44 -4.11 -5.16
C HIS A 377 -12.54 -3.20 -4.64
N ALA A 378 -13.27 -3.62 -3.61
CA ALA A 378 -14.28 -2.78 -2.98
C ALA A 378 -13.67 -1.50 -2.38
N ALA A 379 -12.45 -1.54 -1.85
CA ALA A 379 -11.75 -0.34 -1.38
C ALA A 379 -11.43 0.61 -2.53
N MET A 380 -11.02 0.08 -3.67
CA MET A 380 -10.67 0.83 -4.86
C MET A 380 -11.85 1.56 -5.51
N GLU A 381 -13.08 1.12 -5.24
CA GLU A 381 -14.31 1.83 -5.66
C GLU A 381 -14.46 3.19 -4.95
N ARG A 382 -13.74 3.42 -3.83
CA ARG A 382 -13.75 4.69 -3.13
C ARG A 382 -12.95 5.73 -3.88
N ASP A 383 -13.42 6.97 -3.78
CA ASP A 383 -12.77 8.08 -4.46
C ASP A 383 -11.35 8.20 -3.92
N ARG A 384 -10.40 8.38 -4.83
CA ARG A 384 -8.99 8.61 -4.53
C ARG A 384 -8.24 7.43 -3.88
N CYS A 385 -8.86 6.25 -3.73
CA CYS A 385 -8.17 5.08 -3.17
C CYS A 385 -6.89 4.72 -3.95
N PRO A 386 -6.88 4.71 -5.30
CA PRO A 386 -5.65 4.41 -6.05
C PRO A 386 -4.49 5.36 -5.70
N GLN A 387 -4.77 6.63 -5.40
CA GLN A 387 -3.77 7.65 -5.09
C GLN A 387 -3.33 7.58 -3.62
N ASN A 388 -4.29 7.43 -2.71
CA ASN A 388 -4.03 7.53 -1.29
C ASN A 388 -3.57 6.18 -0.71
N GLY A 389 -3.84 5.07 -1.39
CA GLY A 389 -3.66 3.73 -0.88
C GLY A 389 -4.63 3.38 0.25
N VAL A 390 -4.33 2.29 0.96
CA VAL A 390 -5.14 1.69 2.02
C VAL A 390 -4.34 1.52 3.30
N ILE A 391 -5.03 1.37 4.43
CA ILE A 391 -4.44 1.09 5.72
C ILE A 391 -5.03 -0.19 6.29
N TYR A 392 -4.16 -1.08 6.76
CA TYR A 392 -4.57 -2.24 7.54
C TYR A 392 -4.52 -1.92 9.03
N VAL A 393 -5.54 -2.33 9.78
CA VAL A 393 -5.54 -2.35 11.24
C VAL A 393 -5.88 -3.76 11.67
N ALA A 394 -4.87 -4.48 12.16
CA ALA A 394 -4.93 -5.89 12.47
C ALA A 394 -5.00 -6.12 13.99
N ASP A 395 -5.86 -7.04 14.39
CA ASP A 395 -5.98 -7.50 15.76
C ASP A 395 -4.94 -8.60 16.03
N GLY A 396 -3.78 -8.24 16.54
CA GLY A 396 -2.80 -9.22 16.98
C GLY A 396 -2.90 -9.58 18.46
N ARG A 397 -3.96 -9.21 19.18
CA ARG A 397 -4.00 -9.46 20.64
C ARG A 397 -3.96 -10.94 21.02
N ASN A 398 -4.40 -11.84 20.15
CA ASN A 398 -4.26 -13.30 20.36
C ASN A 398 -3.19 -13.91 19.45
N PHE A 399 -2.17 -13.12 19.11
CA PHE A 399 -1.11 -13.56 18.23
C PHE A 399 -0.13 -14.46 18.97
N CYS A 400 -0.03 -15.74 18.61
CA CYS A 400 0.98 -16.65 19.14
C CYS A 400 1.92 -17.16 18.03
N ALA A 401 3.12 -17.65 18.36
CA ALA A 401 4.03 -18.22 17.35
C ALA A 401 3.36 -19.35 16.53
N GLN A 402 2.62 -20.23 17.21
CA GLN A 402 1.90 -21.32 16.55
C GLN A 402 0.86 -20.80 15.55
N TYR A 403 0.20 -19.68 15.87
CA TYR A 403 -0.71 -18.99 14.97
C TYR A 403 0.03 -18.60 13.70
N VAL A 404 1.24 -18.05 13.79
CA VAL A 404 1.96 -17.59 12.60
C VAL A 404 2.27 -18.71 11.66
N THR A 405 2.81 -19.81 12.18
CA THR A 405 3.21 -20.94 11.35
C THR A 405 2.00 -21.57 10.64
N LYS A 406 0.83 -21.60 11.32
CA LYS A 406 -0.42 -22.10 10.75
C LYS A 406 -1.10 -21.13 9.78
N PHE A 407 -1.00 -19.83 10.04
CA PHE A 407 -1.58 -18.79 9.18
C PHE A 407 -0.59 -18.35 8.10
N ALA A 408 0.64 -18.86 8.11
CA ALA A 408 1.68 -18.44 7.18
C ALA A 408 1.23 -18.67 5.73
N PRO A 409 0.69 -19.86 5.37
CA PRO A 409 0.18 -20.06 4.02
C PRO A 409 -0.95 -19.08 3.65
N LEU A 410 -1.83 -18.75 4.60
CA LEU A 410 -2.90 -17.77 4.40
C LEU A 410 -2.37 -16.36 4.16
N ILE A 411 -1.37 -15.95 4.97
CA ILE A 411 -0.77 -14.61 4.87
C ILE A 411 -0.01 -14.52 3.55
N GLU A 412 0.88 -15.48 3.28
CA GLU A 412 1.60 -15.60 2.01
C GLU A 412 0.69 -15.48 0.78
N GLU A 413 -0.45 -16.19 0.72
CA GLU A 413 -1.36 -16.03 -0.42
C GLU A 413 -1.99 -14.63 -0.48
N SER A 414 -2.36 -14.06 0.67
CA SER A 414 -2.90 -12.70 0.74
C SER A 414 -1.91 -11.63 0.31
N THR A 415 -0.64 -11.78 0.69
CA THR A 415 0.40 -10.80 0.33
C THR A 415 0.73 -10.83 -1.16
N LYS A 416 0.55 -11.97 -1.83
CA LYS A 416 0.61 -12.05 -3.30
C LYS A 416 -0.51 -11.23 -3.95
N VAL A 417 -1.71 -11.22 -3.38
CA VAL A 417 -2.80 -10.35 -3.86
C VAL A 417 -2.43 -8.87 -3.65
N ASP A 418 -1.95 -8.53 -2.48
CA ASP A 418 -1.55 -7.17 -2.14
C ASP A 418 -0.49 -6.57 -3.10
N SER A 419 0.46 -7.41 -3.56
CA SER A 419 1.56 -6.98 -4.43
C SER A 419 1.16 -6.76 -5.89
N CYS A 420 0.06 -7.36 -6.34
CA CYS A 420 -0.43 -7.31 -7.70
C CYS A 420 -1.51 -6.25 -7.91
N MET A 421 -2.09 -5.72 -6.83
CA MET A 421 -3.21 -4.80 -6.94
C MET A 421 -2.74 -3.40 -7.34
N PRO A 422 -3.52 -2.64 -8.12
CA PRO A 422 -3.18 -1.25 -8.45
C PRO A 422 -3.48 -0.29 -7.28
N LEU A 423 -3.03 -0.64 -6.08
CA LEU A 423 -3.18 0.14 -4.86
C LEU A 423 -1.91 0.11 -4.02
N LYS A 424 -1.68 1.17 -3.23
CA LYS A 424 -0.56 1.23 -2.29
C LYS A 424 -1.03 0.82 -0.90
N ILE A 425 -0.27 -0.05 -0.25
CA ILE A 425 -0.44 -0.27 1.19
C ILE A 425 0.35 0.81 1.89
N ARG A 426 -0.31 1.70 2.64
CA ARG A 426 0.39 2.83 3.26
C ARG A 426 0.89 2.51 4.65
N ALA A 427 0.13 1.71 5.39
CA ALA A 427 0.50 1.28 6.72
C ALA A 427 -0.23 -0.03 7.06
N ILE A 428 0.40 -0.83 7.91
CA ILE A 428 -0.20 -1.99 8.56
C ILE A 428 0.01 -1.78 10.04
N HIS A 429 -1.07 -1.57 10.78
CA HIS A 429 -1.04 -1.34 12.22
C HIS A 429 -1.49 -2.62 12.88
N THR A 430 -0.63 -3.23 13.69
CA THR A 430 -0.95 -4.46 14.39
C THR A 430 -1.03 -4.17 15.88
N ILE A 431 -2.19 -4.41 16.48
CA ILE A 431 -2.43 -4.16 17.90
C ILE A 431 -2.15 -5.44 18.68
N LEU A 432 -1.15 -5.42 19.57
CA LEU A 432 -0.72 -6.58 20.36
C LEU A 432 -1.06 -6.40 21.85
N ARG A 433 -1.21 -7.52 22.57
CA ARG A 433 -1.33 -7.49 24.03
C ARG A 433 0.01 -7.11 24.66
N ARG A 434 -0.03 -6.44 25.81
CA ARG A 434 1.16 -6.13 26.61
C ARG A 434 1.88 -7.43 27.01
N ASN A 435 3.21 -7.47 26.88
CA ASN A 435 4.11 -8.54 27.36
C ASN A 435 4.06 -9.88 26.61
N HIS A 436 3.95 -9.86 25.28
CA HIS A 436 3.95 -11.10 24.53
C HIS A 436 5.41 -11.56 24.32
N ALA A 437 5.95 -12.40 25.20
CA ALA A 437 7.35 -12.85 25.12
C ALA A 437 7.73 -13.50 23.76
N ILE A 438 6.74 -14.01 23.03
CA ILE A 438 6.91 -14.71 21.73
C ILE A 438 6.89 -13.75 20.52
N LEU A 439 6.77 -12.45 20.76
CA LEU A 439 6.53 -11.44 19.72
C LEU A 439 7.68 -11.30 18.72
N PRO A 440 8.96 -11.27 19.15
CA PRO A 440 10.05 -11.09 18.19
C PRO A 440 10.12 -12.23 17.16
N VAL A 441 9.96 -13.48 17.59
CA VAL A 441 10.05 -14.64 16.69
C VAL A 441 8.86 -14.68 15.72
N GLY A 442 7.63 -14.61 16.25
CA GLY A 442 6.44 -14.63 15.40
C GLY A 442 6.35 -13.42 14.45
N LEU A 443 6.82 -12.24 14.89
CA LEU A 443 6.81 -11.04 14.07
C LEU A 443 7.83 -11.15 12.94
N ASN A 444 9.05 -11.63 13.19
CA ASN A 444 10.03 -11.83 12.10
C ASN A 444 9.53 -12.83 11.07
N THR A 445 8.90 -13.92 11.49
CA THR A 445 8.28 -14.89 10.57
C THR A 445 7.11 -14.25 9.82
N LEU A 446 6.27 -13.43 10.44
CA LEU A 446 5.23 -12.70 9.72
C LEU A 446 5.85 -11.71 8.72
N LEU A 447 6.91 -10.99 9.10
CA LEU A 447 7.51 -9.97 8.26
C LEU A 447 8.21 -10.60 7.03
N SER A 448 8.72 -11.84 7.13
CA SER A 448 9.36 -12.53 6.00
C SER A 448 8.47 -12.67 4.76
N PHE A 449 7.14 -12.60 4.90
CA PHE A 449 6.19 -12.64 3.78
C PHE A 449 6.04 -11.31 3.04
N PHE A 450 6.59 -10.24 3.58
CA PHE A 450 6.44 -8.90 3.04
C PHE A 450 7.74 -8.45 2.37
N ASN A 451 7.63 -7.74 1.27
CA ASN A 451 8.79 -7.06 0.70
C ASN A 451 9.30 -5.93 1.62
N LEU A 452 10.54 -5.48 1.41
CA LEU A 452 11.17 -4.44 2.23
C LEU A 452 10.33 -3.15 2.34
N ALA A 453 9.70 -2.72 1.24
CA ALA A 453 8.84 -1.54 1.23
C ALA A 453 7.65 -1.67 2.20
N VAL A 454 6.97 -2.82 2.23
CA VAL A 454 5.84 -3.07 3.13
C VAL A 454 6.32 -3.25 4.58
N LYS A 455 7.47 -3.92 4.79
CA LYS A 455 8.03 -4.09 6.15
C LYS A 455 8.28 -2.75 6.83
N LYS A 456 8.75 -1.73 6.09
CA LYS A 456 8.96 -0.37 6.62
C LYS A 456 7.67 0.33 7.03
N ARG A 457 6.53 -0.13 6.54
CA ARG A 457 5.19 0.41 6.84
C ARG A 457 4.44 -0.45 7.86
N PHE A 458 5.10 -1.45 8.45
CA PHE A 458 4.52 -2.32 9.44
C PHE A 458 4.73 -1.67 10.82
N LEU A 459 3.67 -1.32 11.53
CA LEU A 459 3.74 -0.64 12.81
C LEU A 459 3.04 -1.52 13.85
N VAL A 460 3.73 -1.73 14.95
CA VAL A 460 3.28 -2.57 16.04
C VAL A 460 2.90 -1.69 17.22
N HIS A 461 1.73 -1.94 17.80
CA HIS A 461 1.25 -1.23 18.97
C HIS A 461 1.10 -2.21 20.12
N ALA A 462 2.05 -2.19 21.05
CA ALA A 462 2.05 -3.07 22.22
C ALA A 462 1.76 -2.30 23.51
N ARG A 463 0.71 -1.46 23.50
CA ARG A 463 0.32 -0.63 24.64
C ARG A 463 -1.11 -0.95 25.11
N SER A 464 -1.57 -0.31 26.18
CA SER A 464 -3.00 -0.38 26.55
C SER A 464 -3.87 0.06 25.37
N MET A 465 -5.09 -0.48 25.28
CA MET A 465 -6.01 -0.13 24.20
C MET A 465 -6.24 1.38 24.10
N GLU A 466 -6.38 2.06 25.24
CA GLU A 466 -6.57 3.51 25.29
C GLU A 466 -5.39 4.27 24.68
N GLU A 467 -4.14 3.89 25.03
CA GLU A 467 -2.95 4.55 24.49
C GLU A 467 -2.76 4.22 23.00
N THR A 468 -3.04 2.99 22.58
CA THR A 468 -3.03 2.60 21.16
C THR A 468 -4.05 3.42 20.36
N LEU A 469 -5.30 3.57 20.85
CA LEU A 469 -6.31 4.39 20.16
C LEU A 469 -5.92 5.87 20.13
N GLU A 470 -5.33 6.39 21.20
CA GLU A 470 -4.82 7.77 21.23
C GLU A 470 -3.71 7.95 20.19
N GLU A 471 -2.70 7.07 20.17
CA GLU A 471 -1.62 7.06 19.17
C GLU A 471 -2.15 6.95 17.71
N LEU A 472 -3.02 5.98 17.41
CA LEU A 472 -3.71 5.87 16.11
C LEU A 472 -4.39 7.17 15.70
N SER A 473 -5.10 7.83 16.61
CA SER A 473 -5.81 9.08 16.31
C SER A 473 -4.83 10.23 16.10
N THR A 474 -3.90 10.46 17.05
CA THR A 474 -3.05 11.67 17.06
C THR A 474 -1.94 11.63 16.02
N LYS A 475 -1.29 10.47 15.86
CA LYS A 475 -0.14 10.33 14.96
C LYS A 475 -0.54 9.89 13.56
N TYR A 476 -1.57 9.07 13.43
CA TYR A 476 -1.92 8.45 12.14
C TYR A 476 -3.26 8.90 11.56
N GLY A 477 -4.03 9.73 12.27
CA GLY A 477 -5.35 10.21 11.83
C GLY A 477 -6.41 9.10 11.74
N ILE A 478 -6.23 7.98 12.47
CA ILE A 478 -7.21 6.89 12.54
C ILE A 478 -7.98 7.03 13.85
N LYS A 479 -9.17 7.63 13.78
CA LYS A 479 -10.02 7.87 14.95
C LYS A 479 -10.65 6.56 15.46
N ALA A 480 -10.90 6.46 16.76
CA ALA A 480 -11.59 5.31 17.34
C ALA A 480 -13.00 5.08 16.78
N ASP A 481 -13.76 6.15 16.50
CA ASP A 481 -15.12 6.08 15.93
C ASP A 481 -15.23 5.38 14.57
N ILE A 482 -14.13 5.17 13.86
CA ILE A 482 -14.11 4.50 12.55
C ILE A 482 -13.63 3.04 12.60
N LEU A 483 -13.16 2.58 13.76
CA LEU A 483 -12.69 1.22 13.98
C LEU A 483 -13.81 0.33 14.54
N PRO A 484 -13.72 -1.00 14.33
CA PRO A 484 -14.68 -1.92 14.92
C PRO A 484 -14.58 -1.95 16.44
N GLU A 485 -15.67 -2.32 17.12
CA GLU A 485 -15.70 -2.47 18.58
C GLU A 485 -14.66 -3.49 19.07
N ASP A 486 -14.37 -4.51 18.26
CA ASP A 486 -13.35 -5.49 18.60
C ASP A 486 -11.97 -4.81 18.76
N LEU A 487 -11.67 -3.73 18.04
CA LEU A 487 -10.42 -2.97 18.18
C LEU A 487 -10.55 -1.76 19.11
N GLY A 488 -11.53 -1.77 20.03
CA GLY A 488 -11.80 -0.65 20.92
C GLY A 488 -12.49 0.56 20.26
N GLY A 489 -12.96 0.48 19.01
CA GLY A 489 -13.67 1.58 18.39
C GLY A 489 -15.19 1.54 18.50
N ALA A 490 -15.90 2.24 17.62
CA ALA A 490 -17.35 2.49 17.79
C ALA A 490 -18.22 1.84 16.69
N VAL A 491 -17.61 1.11 15.77
CA VAL A 491 -18.32 0.54 14.63
C VAL A 491 -18.76 -0.87 14.99
N GLY A 492 -20.07 -1.06 15.11
CA GLY A 492 -20.63 -2.36 15.48
C GLY A 492 -20.56 -3.37 14.33
N ALA A 493 -20.64 -4.66 14.67
CA ALA A 493 -20.61 -5.75 13.70
C ALA A 493 -21.78 -5.69 12.68
N GLU A 494 -22.92 -5.11 13.09
CA GLU A 494 -24.11 -4.89 12.26
C GLU A 494 -23.79 -4.07 11.01
N TYR A 495 -22.83 -3.16 11.08
CA TYR A 495 -22.47 -2.35 9.91
C TYR A 495 -21.91 -3.24 8.80
N PHE A 496 -20.95 -4.12 9.13
CA PHE A 496 -20.35 -5.02 8.15
C PHE A 496 -21.37 -6.00 7.56
N ALA A 497 -22.24 -6.59 8.38
CA ALA A 497 -23.36 -7.41 7.91
C ALA A 497 -24.25 -6.65 6.91
N HIS A 498 -24.66 -5.41 7.22
CA HIS A 498 -25.43 -4.58 6.29
C HIS A 498 -24.64 -4.27 5.01
N TRP A 499 -23.34 -3.94 5.10
CA TRP A 499 -22.51 -3.70 3.92
C TRP A 499 -22.49 -4.93 3.00
N LEU A 500 -22.30 -6.15 3.54
CA LEU A 500 -22.37 -7.38 2.75
C LEU A 500 -23.74 -7.60 2.10
N GLU A 501 -24.82 -7.38 2.85
CA GLU A 501 -26.19 -7.46 2.32
C GLU A 501 -26.41 -6.49 1.17
N ASP A 502 -25.93 -5.25 1.29
CA ASP A 502 -26.05 -4.24 0.23
C ASP A 502 -25.29 -4.66 -1.01
N ARG A 503 -24.09 -5.24 -0.88
CA ARG A 503 -23.35 -5.72 -2.04
C ARG A 503 -24.04 -6.92 -2.71
N ARG A 504 -24.56 -7.86 -1.92
CA ARG A 504 -25.36 -8.98 -2.47
C ARG A 504 -26.58 -8.46 -3.23
N ALA A 505 -27.28 -7.48 -2.67
CA ALA A 505 -28.46 -6.89 -3.33
C ALA A 505 -28.10 -6.17 -4.64
N ALA A 506 -26.91 -5.57 -4.71
CA ALA A 506 -26.42 -4.90 -5.91
C ALA A 506 -25.84 -5.86 -6.96
N GLY A 507 -25.73 -7.17 -6.64
CA GLY A 507 -25.11 -8.14 -7.55
C GLY A 507 -23.61 -7.91 -7.75
N ILE A 508 -22.92 -7.33 -6.76
CA ILE A 508 -21.50 -6.92 -6.85
C ILE A 508 -20.58 -7.63 -5.88
#